data_AF-A0A1Y1S4Q2-F1
#
_entry.id   AF-A0A1Y1S4Q2-F1
#
_cell.length_a   1.000
_cell.length_b   1.000
_cell.length_c   1.000
_cell.angle_alpha   90.00
_cell.angle_beta   90.00
_cell.angle_gamma   90.00
#
_symmetry.space_group_name_H-M   'P 1'
#
loop_
_entity.id
_entity.type
_entity.pdbx_description
1 polymer ?
#
loop_
_entity_poly.entity_id
_entity_poly.type
_entity_poly.pdbx_seq_one_letter_code
_entity_poly.pdbx_strand_id
1 'polypeptide(L)'
;MGNGRAPLFVLVQGCSCAGKTTFTTLLKKSLLGFRIASISLDCYYKEENFAYCEAGDYDFDNPAAFDWNSLRKTLDGYVNCDDV
;
A
#
# COMPACT_ATOMS: atom_id res chain seq x y z
N MET A 1 21.88 9.75 17.69
CA MET A 1 20.82 9.09 16.91
C MET A 1 19.73 8.69 17.87
N GLY A 2 18.59 9.37 17.82
CA GLY A 2 17.47 9.08 18.73
C GLY A 2 16.93 7.68 18.46
N ASN A 3 16.58 6.94 19.51
CA ASN A 3 15.88 5.67 19.44
C ASN A 3 14.45 5.90 18.91
N GLY A 4 14.31 6.23 17.62
CA GLY A 4 13.03 6.21 16.93
C GLY A 4 12.54 4.76 16.87
N ARG A 5 11.34 4.49 17.37
CA ARG A 5 10.74 3.16 17.23
C ARG A 5 10.51 2.88 15.75
N ALA A 6 11.04 1.76 15.25
CA ALA A 6 10.77 1.30 13.90
C ALA A 6 9.25 1.09 13.70
N PRO A 7 8.70 1.43 12.53
CA PRO A 7 7.29 1.19 12.23
C PRO A 7 6.99 -0.31 12.21
N LEU A 8 5.79 -0.67 12.68
CA LEU A 8 5.26 -2.02 12.54
C LEU A 8 4.47 -2.13 11.23
N PHE A 9 4.89 -3.05 10.36
CA PHE A 9 4.16 -3.36 9.14
C PHE A 9 3.15 -4.49 9.39
N VAL A 10 1.90 -4.25 9.02
CA VAL A 10 0.83 -5.26 9.04
C VAL A 10 0.33 -5.43 7.62
N LEU A 11 0.57 -6.61 7.04
CA LEU A 11 0.13 -6.92 5.69
C LEU A 11 -1.27 -7.53 5.71
N VAL A 12 -2.17 -6.99 4.90
CA VAL A 12 -3.53 -7.50 4.72
C VAL A 12 -3.69 -7.99 3.28
N GLN A 13 -3.84 -9.30 3.13
CA GLN A 13 -3.88 -9.99 1.83
C GLN A 13 -5.19 -10.74 1.63
N GLY A 14 -5.57 -10.94 0.36
CA GLY A 14 -6.80 -11.64 -0.03
C GLY A 14 -7.31 -11.18 -1.40
N CYS A 15 -8.25 -11.92 -1.98
CA CYS A 15 -8.80 -11.63 -3.30
C CYS A 15 -9.48 -10.24 -3.37
N SER A 16 -9.65 -9.72 -4.59
CA SER A 16 -10.48 -8.53 -4.81
C SER A 16 -11.89 -8.73 -4.22
N CYS A 17 -12.50 -7.65 -3.71
CA CYS A 17 -13.80 -7.68 -3.03
C CYS A 17 -13.90 -8.55 -1.76
N ALA A 18 -12.81 -9.13 -1.24
CA ALA A 18 -12.82 -9.92 0.01
C ALA A 18 -13.00 -9.09 1.30
N GLY A 19 -13.25 -7.77 1.19
CA GLY A 19 -13.46 -6.89 2.34
C GLY A 19 -12.19 -6.35 3.00
N LYS A 20 -11.02 -6.45 2.34
CA LYS A 20 -9.73 -5.95 2.86
C LYS A 20 -9.79 -4.48 3.31
N THR A 21 -10.36 -3.61 2.48
CA THR A 21 -10.51 -2.18 2.77
C THR A 21 -11.43 -1.93 3.97
N THR A 22 -12.50 -2.72 4.10
CA THR A 22 -13.40 -2.66 5.25
C THR A 22 -12.67 -3.09 6.52
N PHE A 23 -11.94 -4.21 6.45
CA PHE A 23 -11.14 -4.72 7.56
C PHE A 23 -10.09 -3.72 8.03
N THR A 24 -9.28 -3.15 7.12
CA THR A 24 -8.26 -2.15 7.47
C THR A 24 -8.89 -0.89 8.06
N THR A 25 -10.05 -0.45 7.55
CA THR A 25 -10.79 0.69 8.10
C THR A 25 -11.26 0.42 9.53
N LEU A 26 -11.80 -0.77 9.82
CA LEU A 26 -12.23 -1.14 11.16
C LEU A 26 -11.03 -1.28 12.12
N LEU A 27 -9.96 -1.92 11.66
CA LEU A 27 -8.72 -2.07 12.45
C LEU A 27 -8.15 -0.71 12.86
N LYS A 28 -8.10 0.26 11.93
CA LYS A 28 -7.69 1.64 12.22
C LYS A 28 -8.55 2.30 13.29
N LYS A 29 -9.87 2.09 13.24
CA LYS A 29 -10.81 2.61 14.25
C LYS A 29 -10.63 1.95 15.62
N SER A 30 -10.20 0.69 15.67
CA SER A 30 -9.95 -0.03 16.93
C SER A 30 -8.63 0.33 17.59
N LEU A 31 -7.65 0.84 16.83
CA LEU A 31 -6.30 1.16 17.31
C LEU A 31 -6.14 2.68 17.57
N LEU A 32 -7.08 3.26 18.31
CA LEU A 32 -7.01 4.67 18.70
C LEU A 32 -5.74 4.96 19.52
N GLY A 33 -5.13 6.13 19.29
CA GLY A 33 -3.91 6.56 19.98
C GLY A 33 -2.60 6.16 19.29
N PHE A 34 -2.65 5.34 18.24
CA PHE A 34 -1.49 5.05 17.38
C PHE A 34 -1.51 5.94 16.13
N ARG A 35 -0.32 6.29 15.63
CA ARG A 35 -0.18 6.86 14.27
C ARG A 35 -0.26 5.71 13.27
N ILE A 36 -1.30 5.71 12.43
CA ILE A 36 -1.55 4.60 11.50
C ILE A 36 -1.71 5.14 10.09
N ALA A 37 -0.80 4.72 9.20
CA ALA A 37 -0.94 4.87 7.76
C ALA A 37 -1.59 3.62 7.15
N SER A 38 -2.35 3.81 6.07
CA SER A 38 -2.84 2.71 5.24
C SER A 38 -2.25 2.88 3.85
N ILE A 39 -1.52 1.87 3.38
CA ILE A 39 -0.88 1.87 2.07
C ILE A 39 -1.56 0.76 1.26
N SER A 40 -2.19 1.13 0.14
CA SER A 40 -2.77 0.16 -0.80
C SER A 40 -1.78 -0.09 -1.93
N LEU A 41 -1.54 -1.35 -2.28
CA LEU A 41 -0.72 -1.69 -3.45
C LEU A 41 -1.37 -1.23 -4.77
N ASP A 42 -2.69 -1.06 -4.78
CA ASP A 42 -3.41 -0.53 -5.95
C ASP A 42 -2.95 0.88 -6.34
N CYS A 43 -2.40 1.66 -5.39
CA CYS A 43 -1.84 2.98 -5.66
C CYS A 43 -0.47 2.94 -6.35
N TYR A 44 0.09 1.74 -6.54
CA TYR A 44 1.42 1.53 -7.10
C TYR A 44 1.38 0.66 -8.36
N TYR A 45 0.23 0.51 -9.02
CA TYR A 45 0.25 0.01 -10.39
C TYR A 45 1.05 0.98 -11.27
N LYS A 46 1.82 0.44 -12.20
CA LYS A 46 2.52 1.27 -13.19
C LYS A 46 1.49 2.07 -13.99
N GLU A 47 1.78 3.35 -14.21
CA GLU A 47 1.03 4.17 -15.15
C GLU A 47 1.32 3.69 -16.57
N GLU A 48 0.59 2.68 -17.00
CA GLU A 48 0.53 2.30 -18.40
C GLU A 48 -0.62 3.09 -19.04
N ASN A 49 -0.32 3.78 -20.14
CA ASN A 49 -1.35 4.49 -20.93
C ASN A 49 -2.18 3.46 -21.68
N PHE A 50 -3.06 2.75 -20.98
CA PHE A 50 -3.96 1.81 -21.62
C PHE A 50 -5.00 2.57 -22.44
N ALA A 51 -5.04 2.30 -23.75
CA ALA A 51 -6.30 2.48 -24.45
C ALA A 51 -7.35 1.56 -23.79
N TYR A 52 -8.60 1.99 -23.66
CA TYR A 52 -9.66 1.25 -22.96
C TYR A 52 -9.79 -0.23 -23.39
N CYS A 53 -9.42 -0.52 -24.64
CA CYS A 53 -9.40 -1.86 -25.24
C CYS A 53 -8.23 -2.77 -24.79
N GLU A 54 -7.15 -2.22 -24.24
CA GLU A 54 -5.92 -2.97 -23.88
C GLU A 54 -5.87 -3.35 -22.39
N ALA A 55 -6.71 -2.74 -21.56
CA ALA A 55 -6.75 -3.02 -20.12
C ALA A 55 -7.24 -4.45 -19.78
N GLY A 56 -7.95 -5.11 -20.70
CA GLY A 56 -8.47 -6.47 -20.50
C GLY A 56 -7.40 -7.56 -20.53
N ASP A 57 -6.30 -7.32 -21.25
CA ASP A 57 -5.19 -8.27 -21.36
C ASP A 57 -4.08 -8.00 -20.34
N TYR A 58 -4.20 -6.93 -19.56
CA TYR A 58 -3.22 -6.58 -18.54
C TYR A 58 -3.43 -7.40 -17.27
N ASP A 59 -2.41 -8.19 -16.91
CA ASP A 59 -2.41 -9.02 -15.71
C ASP A 59 -2.03 -8.20 -14.48
N PHE A 60 -3.06 -7.62 -13.83
CA PHE A 60 -2.91 -6.87 -12.57
C PHE A 60 -2.46 -7.75 -11.39
N ASP A 61 -2.65 -9.07 -11.47
CA ASP A 61 -2.22 -10.01 -10.42
C ASP A 61 -0.72 -10.35 -10.54
N ASN A 62 -0.09 -10.00 -11.67
CA ASN A 62 1.34 -10.17 -11.86
C ASN A 62 2.13 -9.22 -10.95
N PRO A 63 3.11 -9.70 -10.15
CA PRO A 63 3.98 -8.84 -9.38
C PRO A 63 4.72 -7.77 -10.21
N ALA A 64 4.96 -8.03 -11.50
CA ALA A 64 5.58 -7.07 -12.42
C ALA A 64 4.67 -5.88 -12.77
N ALA A 65 3.37 -5.93 -12.46
CA ALA A 65 2.42 -4.86 -12.72
C ALA A 65 2.61 -3.64 -11.80
N PHE A 66 3.34 -3.80 -10.69
CA PHE A 66 3.58 -2.75 -9.70
C PHE A 66 4.89 -1.99 -9.94
N ASP A 67 4.88 -0.69 -9.64
CA ASP A 67 6.07 0.13 -9.45
C ASP A 67 6.62 -0.03 -8.02
N TRP A 68 7.43 -1.07 -7.85
CA TRP A 68 8.13 -1.36 -6.61
C TRP A 68 9.08 -0.25 -6.16
N ASN A 69 9.59 0.57 -7.08
CA ASN A 69 10.49 1.66 -6.70
C ASN A 69 9.74 2.78 -5.99
N SER A 70 8.54 3.11 -6.47
CA SER A 70 7.68 4.11 -5.81
C SER A 70 7.20 3.61 -4.46
N LEU A 71 6.79 2.34 -4.35
CA LEU A 71 6.44 1.74 -3.06
C LEU A 71 7.61 1.81 -2.08
N ARG A 72 8.82 1.39 -2.51
CA ARG A 72 10.03 1.46 -1.68
C ARG A 72 10.28 2.87 -1.16
N LYS A 73 10.19 3.89 -2.02
CA LYS A 73 10.35 5.29 -1.60
C LYS A 73 9.34 5.71 -0.54
N THR A 74 8.08 5.31 -0.67
CA THR A 74 7.06 5.59 0.36
C THR A 74 7.42 4.90 1.69
N LEU A 75 7.83 3.64 1.65
CA LEU A 75 8.21 2.88 2.85
C LEU A 75 9.45 3.48 3.52
N ASP A 76 10.46 3.86 2.74
CA ASP A 76 11.67 4.54 3.22
C ASP A 76 11.31 5.85 3.93
N GLY A 77 10.38 6.64 3.36
CA GLY A 77 9.89 7.88 4.00
C GLY A 77 9.24 7.63 5.37
N TYR A 78 8.39 6.60 5.49
CA TYR A 78 7.80 6.22 6.77
C TYR A 78 8.83 5.74 7.80
N VAL A 79 9.86 5.01 7.37
CA VAL A 79 10.94 4.54 8.25
C VAL A 79 11.83 5.68 8.72
N ASN A 80 12.12 6.64 7.84
CA ASN A 80 12.95 7.80 8.14
C ASN A 80 12.21 8.92 8.89
N CYS A 81 10.88 8.80 9.03
CA CYS A 81 10.01 9.87 9.52
C CYS A 81 10.11 11.15 8.68
N ASP A 82 10.31 11.01 7.36
CA ASP A 82 10.23 12.13 6.43
C ASP A 82 8.79 12.66 6.44
N ASP A 83 8.61 13.90 6.88
CA ASP A 83 7.34 14.61 7.15
C ASP A 83 6.04 13.83 6.83
N VAL A 84 5.50 13.18 7.88
CA VAL A 84 4.12 12.69 7.96
C VAL A 84 3.27 13.65 8.77
#